data_AF-A0A7Y7HZX8-F1
#
_entry.id   AF-A0A7Y7HZX8-F1
#
_cell.length_a   1.000
_cell.length_b   1.000
_cell.length_c   1.000
_cell.angle_alpha   90.00
_cell.angle_beta   90.00
_cell.angle_gamma   90.00
#
_symmetry.space_group_name_H-M   'P 1'
#
loop_
_entity.id
_entity.type
_entity.pdbx_description
1 polymer ?
#
loop_
_entity_poly.entity_id
_entity_poly.type
_entity_poly.pdbx_seq_one_letter_code
_entity_poly.pdbx_strand_id
1 'polypeptide(L)'
;VKVAQEAAHLAGAAKAAHLLAGAKEVIEFLNRIGVKNAEKWLLSLRVGDHLNALTLKFAHLMVTLDKILVKARNKVASLAPSLAKRIDSLREGFAKVREKGKEMIPLAVKELDQKLREIQAYIRSGGETTSRLALHEVATGERVVTRAEERRLIEDGALPTRNSRGGFNQNPSRTSDADEIAKVYKHEDGYPSLFNSNPAAKSHEKIAAFSGKIVNRPLKDGEQIFRFFGPPRTTHGVDVGEAFAGGGWWGVGPAPRTAKEWREYAAVLDSFNGDGFFVTAKVVGNKGPKAAVGTVSEQFGKQIPGQYLPGGATQAFFYLDKAFSAALSKAGQDFAKGEKVSKVVDTATGLEFTFHKTGWTDANGIWGYIRAPGTATTQTARVGSRERATKENNQVLVHP
;
A
#
# COMPACT_ATOMS: atom_id res chain seq x y z
N VAL A 1 21.78 0.70 -20.06
CA VAL A 1 22.25 1.86 -20.86
C VAL A 1 21.18 2.33 -21.84
N LYS A 2 20.75 1.49 -22.78
CA LYS A 2 19.66 1.80 -23.75
C LYS A 2 18.41 2.39 -23.08
N VAL A 3 17.87 1.69 -22.07
CA VAL A 3 16.72 2.12 -21.24
C VAL A 3 16.89 3.54 -20.70
N ALA A 4 18.07 3.89 -20.16
CA ALA A 4 18.34 5.20 -19.59
C ALA A 4 18.54 6.30 -20.63
N GLN A 5 19.04 5.96 -21.83
CA GLN A 5 19.17 6.90 -22.94
C GLN A 5 17.81 7.24 -23.55
N GLU A 6 16.98 6.24 -23.79
CA GLU A 6 15.60 6.44 -24.28
C GLU A 6 14.76 7.22 -23.28
N ALA A 7 14.91 6.93 -21.98
CA ALA A 7 14.27 7.69 -20.91
C ALA A 7 14.73 9.16 -20.82
N ALA A 8 15.95 9.50 -21.28
CA ALA A 8 16.44 10.88 -21.22
C ALA A 8 15.70 11.82 -22.17
N HIS A 9 15.03 11.28 -23.20
CA HIS A 9 14.21 12.03 -24.16
C HIS A 9 12.75 12.20 -23.72
N LEU A 10 12.38 11.60 -22.59
CA LEU A 10 11.02 11.63 -22.03
C LEU A 10 10.97 12.55 -20.81
N ALA A 11 9.79 13.10 -20.50
CA ALA A 11 9.59 13.97 -19.34
C ALA A 11 8.51 13.41 -18.39
N GLY A 12 8.63 13.74 -17.10
CA GLY A 12 7.64 13.40 -16.07
C GLY A 12 7.29 11.91 -16.04
N ALA A 13 5.99 11.60 -16.09
CA ALA A 13 5.47 10.23 -15.99
C ALA A 13 5.93 9.31 -17.13
N ALA A 14 6.14 9.82 -18.35
CA ALA A 14 6.58 9.01 -19.48
C ALA A 14 8.02 8.50 -19.28
N LYS A 15 8.90 9.34 -18.71
CA LYS A 15 10.26 8.96 -18.34
C LYS A 15 10.27 7.85 -17.28
N ALA A 16 9.44 8.02 -16.26
CA ALA A 16 9.30 7.05 -15.17
C ALA A 16 8.78 5.69 -15.68
N ALA A 17 7.77 5.69 -16.54
CA ALA A 17 7.22 4.47 -17.14
C ALA A 17 8.25 3.71 -17.99
N HIS A 18 9.06 4.42 -18.78
CA HIS A 18 10.10 3.79 -19.61
C HIS A 18 11.23 3.19 -18.77
N LEU A 19 11.64 3.87 -17.71
CA LEU A 19 12.63 3.37 -16.75
C LEU A 19 12.12 2.14 -16.00
N LEU A 20 10.83 2.12 -15.63
CA LEU A 20 10.19 0.99 -14.96
C LEU A 20 10.11 -0.24 -15.87
N ALA A 21 9.64 -0.07 -17.10
CA ALA A 21 9.56 -1.16 -18.08
C ALA A 21 10.94 -1.77 -18.33
N GLY A 22 11.95 -0.93 -18.58
CA GLY A 22 13.30 -1.40 -18.82
C GLY A 22 13.97 -2.03 -17.59
N ALA A 23 13.66 -1.58 -16.36
CA ALA A 23 14.15 -2.22 -15.14
C ALA A 23 13.55 -3.63 -14.95
N LYS A 24 12.26 -3.80 -15.30
CA LYS A 24 11.58 -5.10 -15.25
C LYS A 24 12.14 -6.08 -16.27
N GLU A 25 12.31 -5.66 -17.51
CA GLU A 25 12.96 -6.48 -18.54
C GLU A 25 14.35 -6.95 -18.11
N VAL A 26 15.13 -6.07 -17.46
CA VAL A 26 16.45 -6.41 -16.92
C VAL A 26 16.33 -7.44 -15.79
N ILE A 27 15.41 -7.26 -14.84
CA ILE A 27 15.21 -8.18 -13.72
C ILE A 27 14.71 -9.55 -14.21
N GLU A 28 13.74 -9.59 -15.13
CA GLU A 28 13.21 -10.80 -15.74
C GLU A 28 14.29 -11.55 -16.52
N PHE A 29 15.08 -10.84 -17.31
CA PHE A 29 16.23 -11.42 -18.01
C PHE A 29 17.26 -12.01 -17.03
N LEU A 30 17.61 -11.29 -15.96
CA LEU A 30 18.56 -11.74 -14.94
C LEU A 30 18.03 -12.97 -14.17
N ASN A 31 16.73 -13.00 -13.86
CA ASN A 31 16.08 -14.15 -13.25
C ASN A 31 16.07 -15.36 -14.21
N ARG A 32 15.85 -15.13 -15.51
CA ARG A 32 15.86 -16.19 -16.55
C ARG A 32 17.24 -16.83 -16.74
N ILE A 33 18.32 -16.08 -16.54
CA ILE A 33 19.70 -16.61 -16.60
C ILE A 33 20.20 -17.19 -15.26
N GLY A 34 19.32 -17.32 -14.26
CA GLY A 34 19.63 -18.02 -13.00
C GLY A 34 20.22 -17.17 -11.87
N VAL A 35 20.14 -15.84 -11.96
CA VAL A 35 20.49 -14.96 -10.83
C VAL A 35 19.39 -15.08 -9.77
N LYS A 36 19.59 -15.96 -8.77
CA LYS A 36 18.63 -16.31 -7.71
C LYS A 36 17.87 -15.12 -7.09
N ASN A 37 18.52 -13.95 -6.99
CA ASN A 37 17.90 -12.71 -6.53
C ASN A 37 18.42 -11.54 -7.38
N ALA A 38 17.86 -11.38 -8.59
CA ALA A 38 18.24 -10.35 -9.54
C ALA A 38 18.10 -8.93 -8.99
N GLU A 39 17.09 -8.66 -8.15
CA GLU A 39 16.91 -7.36 -7.51
C GLU A 39 18.02 -7.03 -6.52
N LYS A 40 18.36 -7.95 -5.62
CA LYS A 40 19.49 -7.80 -4.69
C LYS A 40 20.81 -7.64 -5.46
N TRP A 41 20.99 -8.43 -6.51
CA TRP A 41 22.18 -8.34 -7.36
C TRP A 41 22.27 -6.98 -8.04
N LEU A 42 21.20 -6.52 -8.68
CA LEU A 42 21.12 -5.23 -9.37
C LEU A 42 21.31 -4.06 -8.40
N LEU A 43 20.73 -4.10 -7.20
CA LEU A 43 20.91 -3.11 -6.14
C LEU A 43 22.31 -3.11 -5.51
N SER A 44 23.02 -4.24 -5.60
CA SER A 44 24.39 -4.39 -5.12
C SER A 44 25.44 -3.87 -6.12
N LEU A 45 25.06 -3.69 -7.39
CA LEU A 45 25.99 -3.18 -8.40
C LEU A 45 26.46 -1.76 -8.05
N ARG A 46 27.77 -1.57 -8.00
CA ARG A 46 28.41 -0.27 -7.84
C ARG A 46 29.55 -0.17 -8.84
N VAL A 47 29.24 0.30 -10.04
CA VAL A 47 30.23 0.37 -11.13
C VAL A 47 31.28 1.44 -10.81
N GLY A 48 30.87 2.51 -10.10
CA GLY A 48 31.76 3.54 -9.60
C GLY A 48 32.90 3.00 -8.72
N ASP A 49 32.62 1.99 -7.88
CA ASP A 49 33.61 1.38 -6.98
C ASP A 49 34.76 0.69 -7.77
N HIS A 50 34.51 0.35 -9.03
CA HIS A 50 35.48 -0.31 -9.92
C HIS A 50 36.23 0.64 -10.86
N LEU A 51 35.99 1.96 -10.81
CA LEU A 51 36.61 2.94 -11.71
C LEU A 51 38.15 2.86 -11.69
N ASN A 52 38.74 2.84 -10.50
CA ASN A 52 40.20 2.81 -10.36
C ASN A 52 40.79 1.53 -10.96
N ALA A 53 40.14 0.39 -10.72
CA ALA A 53 40.57 -0.90 -11.25
C ALA A 53 40.48 -0.94 -12.79
N LEU A 54 39.41 -0.38 -13.39
CA LEU A 54 39.23 -0.32 -14.84
C LEU A 54 40.28 0.57 -15.51
N THR A 55 40.50 1.77 -14.98
CA THR A 55 41.51 2.71 -15.51
C THR A 55 42.92 2.11 -15.46
N LEU A 56 43.26 1.44 -14.36
CA LEU A 56 44.56 0.77 -14.20
C LEU A 56 44.73 -0.38 -15.19
N LYS A 57 43.71 -1.24 -15.36
CA LYS A 57 43.76 -2.36 -16.32
C LYS A 57 43.88 -1.88 -17.76
N PHE A 58 43.14 -0.83 -18.13
CA PHE A 58 43.24 -0.22 -19.45
C PHE A 58 44.63 0.35 -19.70
N ALA A 59 45.16 1.14 -18.76
CA ALA A 59 46.51 1.68 -18.87
C ALA A 59 47.56 0.57 -19.02
N HIS A 60 47.44 -0.51 -18.24
CA HIS A 60 48.33 -1.66 -18.30
C HIS A 60 48.26 -2.39 -19.66
N LEU A 61 47.05 -2.59 -20.19
CA LEU A 61 46.86 -3.21 -21.51
C LEU A 61 47.53 -2.37 -22.61
N MET A 62 47.31 -1.06 -22.62
CA MET A 62 47.88 -0.16 -23.63
C MET A 62 49.42 -0.14 -23.58
N VAL A 63 50.01 -0.17 -22.38
CA VAL A 63 51.46 -0.28 -22.19
C VAL A 63 51.97 -1.64 -22.67
N THR A 64 51.21 -2.72 -22.45
CA THR A 64 51.59 -4.07 -22.88
C THR A 64 51.58 -4.19 -24.40
N LEU A 65 50.54 -3.66 -25.06
CA LEU A 65 50.45 -3.61 -26.52
C LEU A 65 51.59 -2.80 -27.12
N ASP A 66 51.90 -1.62 -26.58
CA ASP A 66 53.05 -0.82 -27.05
C ASP A 66 54.37 -1.60 -26.92
N LYS A 67 54.60 -2.29 -25.78
CA LYS A 67 55.80 -3.13 -25.58
C LYS A 67 55.90 -4.27 -26.61
N ILE A 68 54.77 -4.91 -26.96
CA ILE A 68 54.74 -5.97 -27.98
C ILE A 68 55.08 -5.38 -29.36
N LEU A 69 54.49 -4.23 -29.70
CA LEU A 69 54.75 -3.56 -30.97
C LEU A 69 56.19 -3.08 -31.10
N VAL A 70 56.81 -2.58 -30.02
CA VAL A 70 58.25 -2.26 -30.00
C VAL A 70 59.07 -3.50 -30.34
N LYS A 71 58.78 -4.64 -29.70
CA LYS A 71 59.50 -5.89 -29.97
C LYS A 71 59.30 -6.37 -31.41
N ALA A 72 58.08 -6.29 -31.93
CA ALA A 72 57.77 -6.66 -33.31
C ALA A 72 58.47 -5.74 -34.31
N ARG A 73 58.41 -4.43 -34.08
CA ARG A 73 59.07 -3.39 -34.89
C ARG A 73 60.57 -3.62 -34.95
N ASN A 74 61.22 -3.87 -33.81
CA ASN A 74 62.66 -4.09 -33.75
C ASN A 74 63.10 -5.34 -34.53
N LYS A 75 62.26 -6.37 -34.62
CA LYS A 75 62.54 -7.58 -35.41
C LYS A 75 62.43 -7.37 -36.92
N VAL A 76 61.55 -6.46 -37.37
CA VAL A 76 61.27 -6.25 -38.80
C VAL A 76 61.91 -4.98 -39.36
N ALA A 77 62.50 -4.13 -38.52
CA ALA A 77 63.02 -2.81 -38.89
C ALA A 77 64.07 -2.84 -40.00
N SER A 78 64.95 -3.85 -40.02
CA SER A 78 65.98 -4.01 -41.06
C SER A 78 65.48 -4.76 -42.30
N LEU A 79 64.46 -5.61 -42.16
CA LEU A 79 63.97 -6.51 -43.21
C LEU A 79 62.81 -5.91 -44.03
N ALA A 80 61.97 -5.09 -43.39
CA ALA A 80 60.79 -4.48 -44.00
C ALA A 80 60.53 -3.07 -43.42
N PRO A 81 61.27 -2.04 -43.89
CA PRO A 81 61.19 -0.69 -43.35
C PRO A 81 59.79 -0.06 -43.44
N SER A 82 59.03 -0.37 -44.51
CA SER A 82 57.65 0.10 -44.70
C SER A 82 56.70 -0.48 -43.64
N LEU A 83 56.87 -1.74 -43.26
CA LEU A 83 56.10 -2.39 -42.19
C LEU A 83 56.48 -1.81 -40.82
N ALA A 84 57.78 -1.58 -40.56
CA ALA A 84 58.24 -0.95 -39.34
C ALA A 84 57.63 0.44 -39.14
N LYS A 85 57.55 1.25 -40.22
CA LYS A 85 56.92 2.57 -40.19
C LYS A 85 55.41 2.49 -39.90
N ARG A 86 54.71 1.49 -40.46
CA ARG A 86 53.29 1.21 -40.13
C ARG A 86 53.12 0.82 -38.66
N ILE A 87 54.03 0.04 -38.09
CA ILE A 87 54.01 -0.30 -36.66
C ILE A 87 54.23 0.95 -35.80
N ASP A 88 55.17 1.83 -36.17
CA ASP A 88 55.40 3.09 -35.45
C ASP A 88 54.14 3.99 -35.49
N SER A 89 53.47 4.13 -36.64
CA SER A 89 52.18 4.84 -36.73
C SER A 89 51.07 4.20 -35.88
N LEU A 90 51.02 2.87 -35.80
CA LEU A 90 50.05 2.16 -34.96
C LEU A 90 50.31 2.43 -33.47
N ARG A 91 51.58 2.47 -33.06
CA ARG A 91 51.98 2.81 -31.68
C ARG A 91 51.60 4.23 -31.31
N GLU A 92 51.81 5.21 -32.19
CA GLU A 92 51.34 6.58 -31.99
C GLU A 92 49.81 6.64 -31.87
N GLY A 93 49.09 5.86 -32.69
CA GLY A 93 47.64 5.69 -32.58
C GLY A 93 47.22 5.17 -31.20
N PHE A 94 47.89 4.12 -30.70
CA PHE A 94 47.62 3.59 -29.36
C PHE A 94 47.95 4.59 -28.24
N ALA A 95 49.02 5.38 -28.38
CA ALA A 95 49.32 6.44 -27.41
C ALA A 95 48.19 7.48 -27.33
N LYS A 96 47.66 7.91 -28.47
CA LYS A 96 46.50 8.82 -28.54
C LYS A 96 45.25 8.21 -27.91
N VAL A 97 44.95 6.93 -28.20
CA VAL A 97 43.83 6.19 -27.58
C VAL A 97 44.01 6.08 -26.06
N ARG A 98 45.24 5.88 -25.57
CA ARG A 98 45.53 5.81 -24.14
C ARG A 98 45.24 7.14 -23.45
N GLU A 99 45.74 8.25 -23.98
CA GLU A 99 45.48 9.58 -23.41
C GLU A 99 43.98 9.91 -23.47
N LYS A 100 43.32 9.63 -24.60
CA LYS A 100 41.87 9.83 -24.70
C LYS A 100 41.08 8.94 -23.74
N GLY A 101 41.54 7.72 -23.50
CA GLY A 101 40.95 6.81 -22.52
C GLY A 101 41.05 7.33 -21.09
N LYS A 102 42.13 8.03 -20.70
CA LYS A 102 42.24 8.64 -19.37
C LYS A 102 41.16 9.69 -19.11
N GLU A 103 40.72 10.40 -20.15
CA GLU A 103 39.62 11.37 -20.06
C GLU A 103 38.26 10.68 -20.13
N MET A 104 38.07 9.81 -21.12
CA MET A 104 36.75 9.28 -21.48
C MET A 104 36.28 8.13 -20.58
N ILE A 105 37.19 7.30 -20.05
CA ILE A 105 36.81 6.16 -19.19
C ILE A 105 36.17 6.65 -17.88
N PRO A 106 36.75 7.61 -17.14
CA PRO A 106 36.10 8.14 -15.94
C PRO A 106 34.75 8.78 -16.22
N LEU A 107 34.63 9.53 -17.33
CA LEU A 107 33.37 10.13 -17.75
C LEU A 107 32.30 9.07 -18.04
N ALA A 108 32.64 8.05 -18.84
CA ALA A 108 31.72 6.97 -19.20
C ALA A 108 31.30 6.14 -17.98
N VAL A 109 32.22 5.83 -17.07
CA VAL A 109 31.92 5.09 -15.84
C VAL A 109 31.05 5.92 -14.90
N LYS A 110 31.31 7.23 -14.76
CA LYS A 110 30.48 8.13 -13.96
C LYS A 110 29.07 8.25 -14.53
N GLU A 111 28.95 8.40 -15.84
CA GLU A 111 27.63 8.45 -16.52
C GLU A 111 26.88 7.12 -16.39
N LEU A 112 27.59 6.00 -16.51
CA LEU A 112 27.01 4.67 -16.33
C LEU A 112 26.57 4.43 -14.88
N ASP A 113 27.39 4.79 -13.89
CA ASP A 113 27.02 4.66 -12.47
C ASP A 113 25.84 5.57 -12.17
N GLN A 114 25.82 6.81 -12.65
CA GLN A 114 24.68 7.72 -12.47
C GLN A 114 23.38 7.11 -13.03
N LYS A 115 23.41 6.60 -14.26
CA LYS A 115 22.25 5.92 -14.89
C LYS A 115 21.83 4.67 -14.11
N LEU A 116 22.79 3.91 -13.59
CA LEU A 116 22.53 2.76 -12.73
C LEU A 116 21.92 3.19 -11.39
N ARG A 117 22.40 4.28 -10.78
CA ARG A 117 21.87 4.83 -9.53
C ARG A 117 20.45 5.34 -9.71
N GLU A 118 20.13 5.94 -10.85
CA GLU A 118 18.76 6.30 -11.20
C GLU A 118 17.88 5.05 -11.22
N ILE A 119 18.25 4.02 -12.01
CA ILE A 119 17.51 2.75 -12.05
C ILE A 119 17.40 2.10 -10.66
N GLN A 120 18.47 2.09 -9.86
CA GLN A 120 18.48 1.55 -8.50
C GLN A 120 17.64 2.36 -7.52
N ALA A 121 17.64 3.69 -7.64
CA ALA A 121 16.81 4.56 -6.83
C ALA A 121 15.34 4.29 -7.12
N TYR A 122 14.96 4.13 -8.40
CA TYR A 122 13.64 3.69 -8.81
C TYR A 122 13.29 2.29 -8.28
N ILE A 123 14.21 1.32 -8.28
CA ILE A 123 13.96 -0.01 -7.69
C ILE A 123 13.79 0.08 -6.17
N ARG A 124 14.62 0.87 -5.47
CA ARG A 124 14.50 1.10 -4.02
C ARG A 124 13.22 1.84 -3.64
N SER A 125 12.72 2.71 -4.52
CA SER A 125 11.48 3.47 -4.34
C SER A 125 10.26 2.78 -4.95
N GLY A 126 10.41 1.59 -5.56
CA GLY A 126 9.31 0.89 -6.21
C GLY A 126 8.72 1.59 -7.45
N GLY A 127 9.47 2.51 -8.08
CA GLY A 127 9.04 3.27 -9.25
C GLY A 127 8.84 4.77 -9.01
N GLU A 128 8.98 5.26 -7.78
CA GLU A 128 8.82 6.69 -7.47
C GLU A 128 10.16 7.43 -7.54
N THR A 129 10.48 8.15 -8.62
CA THR A 129 11.33 9.35 -8.47
C THR A 129 10.68 10.57 -9.09
N THR A 130 9.71 11.09 -8.37
CA THR A 130 9.51 12.52 -8.15
C THR A 130 8.93 12.62 -6.75
N SER A 131 9.69 13.22 -5.83
CA SER A 131 9.26 13.70 -4.51
C SER A 131 7.83 13.32 -4.10
N ARG A 132 7.68 12.33 -3.20
CA ARG A 132 6.41 12.02 -2.52
C ARG A 132 5.20 12.08 -3.46
N LEU A 133 5.08 11.24 -4.47
CA LEU A 133 3.81 11.09 -5.20
C LEU A 133 3.92 9.94 -6.20
N ALA A 134 2.85 9.14 -6.19
CA ALA A 134 2.41 8.21 -7.22
C ALA A 134 2.93 6.75 -7.13
N LEU A 135 2.22 6.03 -6.26
CA LEU A 135 2.00 4.59 -6.23
C LEU A 135 1.35 4.01 -7.52
N HIS A 136 1.70 2.74 -7.76
CA HIS A 136 1.01 1.69 -8.55
C HIS A 136 1.14 1.74 -10.10
N GLU A 137 1.24 0.63 -10.85
CA GLU A 137 0.73 -0.74 -10.64
C GLU A 137 1.41 -1.72 -11.63
N VAL A 138 1.69 -2.98 -11.27
CA VAL A 138 1.84 -4.09 -12.26
C VAL A 138 1.28 -5.38 -11.69
N ALA A 139 0.51 -6.04 -12.56
CA ALA A 139 -0.16 -7.32 -12.41
C ALA A 139 0.78 -8.49 -12.11
N THR A 140 0.29 -9.43 -11.31
CA THR A 140 0.91 -10.73 -11.02
C THR A 140 0.09 -11.86 -11.62
N GLY A 141 0.79 -12.90 -12.07
CA GLY A 141 0.27 -14.25 -12.32
C GLY A 141 1.29 -15.29 -11.82
N GLU A 142 0.77 -16.24 -11.04
CA GLU A 142 1.29 -17.56 -10.63
C GLU A 142 2.37 -17.76 -9.53
N ARG A 143 1.86 -18.40 -8.45
CA ARG A 143 2.41 -19.27 -7.38
C ARG A 143 3.77 -19.95 -7.62
N VAL A 144 4.62 -19.94 -6.57
CA VAL A 144 5.08 -21.13 -5.79
C VAL A 144 5.57 -20.65 -4.41
N VAL A 145 4.94 -21.09 -3.32
CA VAL A 145 5.37 -20.81 -1.92
C VAL A 145 6.33 -21.90 -1.46
N THR A 146 7.54 -21.55 -1.03
CA THR A 146 8.46 -22.49 -0.36
C THR A 146 8.95 -21.91 0.97
N ARG A 147 9.29 -22.81 1.91
CA ARG A 147 9.72 -22.61 3.33
C ARG A 147 10.81 -21.54 3.57
N ALA A 148 11.33 -20.89 2.54
CA ALA A 148 12.22 -19.74 2.63
C ALA A 148 11.50 -18.46 3.07
N GLU A 149 10.20 -18.29 2.77
CA GLU A 149 9.42 -17.13 3.20
C GLU A 149 9.11 -17.15 4.72
N GLU A 150 8.91 -18.33 5.30
CA GLU A 150 8.75 -18.48 6.77
C GLU A 150 10.03 -18.13 7.53
N ARG A 151 11.21 -18.40 6.95
CA ARG A 151 12.51 -18.11 7.58
C ARG A 151 12.88 -16.62 7.52
N ARG A 152 12.40 -15.90 6.50
CA ARG A 152 12.54 -14.43 6.39
C ARG A 152 11.82 -13.66 7.50
N LEU A 153 10.78 -14.22 8.10
CA LEU A 153 10.08 -13.60 9.23
C LEU A 153 10.87 -13.59 10.54
N ILE A 154 11.91 -14.43 10.66
CA ILE A 154 12.65 -14.64 11.92
C ILE A 154 14.01 -13.90 11.91
N GLU A 155 14.64 -13.69 10.74
CA GLU A 155 16.01 -13.14 10.66
C GLU A 155 16.08 -11.61 10.53
N ASP A 156 15.04 -10.94 10.00
CA ASP A 156 14.99 -9.47 9.94
C ASP A 156 14.42 -8.92 11.25
N GLY A 157 15.32 -8.71 12.22
CA GLY A 157 15.09 -8.19 13.58
C GLY A 157 14.43 -6.80 13.73
N ALA A 158 13.60 -6.37 12.80
CA ALA A 158 12.61 -5.31 13.02
C ALA A 158 11.36 -5.56 12.17
N LEU A 159 10.34 -6.21 12.75
CA LEU A 159 8.99 -6.17 12.19
C LEU A 159 8.61 -4.70 11.94
N PRO A 160 7.92 -4.39 10.82
CA PRO A 160 7.59 -3.02 10.44
C PRO A 160 7.03 -2.25 11.62
N THR A 161 7.70 -1.16 11.98
CA THR A 161 7.22 -0.27 13.02
C THR A 161 5.90 0.33 12.53
N ARG A 162 4.77 -0.19 13.06
CA ARG A 162 3.47 0.48 13.01
C ARG A 162 3.66 1.92 13.49
N ASN A 163 2.83 2.83 13.00
CA ASN A 163 2.72 4.19 13.51
C ASN A 163 3.00 4.26 15.01
N SER A 164 3.74 5.29 15.45
CA SER A 164 4.18 5.48 16.84
C SER A 164 3.04 5.63 17.87
N ARG A 165 1.78 5.50 17.45
CA ARG A 165 0.57 5.36 18.28
C ARG A 165 -0.07 4.00 17.97
N GLY A 166 -0.11 3.09 18.95
CA GLY A 166 -0.89 1.84 18.81
C GLY A 166 -2.33 2.13 18.41
N GLY A 167 -2.92 1.27 17.57
CA GLY A 167 -4.34 1.37 17.18
C GLY A 167 -5.30 1.04 18.31
N PHE A 168 -6.59 1.14 18.03
CA PHE A 168 -7.66 0.81 18.96
C PHE A 168 -7.91 -0.71 18.97
N ASN A 169 -7.31 -1.45 19.89
CA ASN A 169 -7.35 -2.92 19.88
C ASN A 169 -8.77 -3.49 19.77
N GLN A 170 -8.92 -4.53 18.95
CA GLN A 170 -10.16 -5.30 18.90
C GLN A 170 -10.48 -5.91 20.27
N ASN A 171 -11.75 -5.85 20.65
CA ASN A 171 -12.21 -6.53 21.85
C ASN A 171 -12.01 -8.06 21.76
N PRO A 172 -11.82 -8.74 22.90
CA PRO A 172 -11.93 -10.20 22.99
C PRO A 172 -13.24 -10.65 22.35
N SER A 173 -13.17 -11.66 21.50
CA SER A 173 -14.31 -12.09 20.70
C SER A 173 -14.42 -13.60 20.55
N ARG A 174 -13.47 -14.39 21.06
CA ARG A 174 -13.59 -15.84 20.99
C ARG A 174 -14.70 -16.30 21.93
N THR A 175 -15.45 -17.31 21.52
CA THR A 175 -16.50 -17.88 22.38
C THR A 175 -15.97 -18.47 23.69
N SER A 176 -14.67 -18.83 23.74
CA SER A 176 -13.98 -19.25 24.96
C SER A 176 -13.75 -18.13 25.97
N ASP A 177 -13.80 -16.86 25.55
CA ASP A 177 -13.36 -15.71 26.35
C ASP A 177 -14.59 -14.98 26.95
N ALA A 178 -15.62 -15.73 27.34
CA ALA A 178 -16.92 -15.20 27.75
C ALA A 178 -16.82 -14.18 28.90
N ASP A 179 -15.97 -14.45 29.89
CA ASP A 179 -15.76 -13.56 31.04
C ASP A 179 -15.10 -12.23 30.62
N GLU A 180 -14.18 -12.24 29.65
CA GLU A 180 -13.56 -11.03 29.13
C GLU A 180 -14.53 -10.23 28.25
N ILE A 181 -15.36 -10.93 27.46
CA ILE A 181 -16.43 -10.30 26.67
C ILE A 181 -17.44 -9.60 27.59
N ALA A 182 -17.83 -10.23 28.70
CA ALA A 182 -18.78 -9.67 29.65
C ALA A 182 -18.31 -8.36 30.29
N LYS A 183 -16.99 -8.11 30.36
CA LYS A 183 -16.42 -6.84 30.84
C LYS A 183 -16.64 -5.68 29.86
N VAL A 184 -16.72 -5.95 28.56
CA VAL A 184 -16.83 -4.93 27.52
C VAL A 184 -18.24 -4.80 26.93
N TYR A 185 -19.04 -5.87 26.96
CA TYR A 185 -20.39 -5.87 26.42
C TYR A 185 -21.32 -6.81 27.18
N LYS A 186 -22.49 -6.29 27.53
CA LYS A 186 -23.62 -7.06 28.04
C LYS A 186 -24.81 -6.76 27.15
N HIS A 187 -25.47 -7.80 26.65
CA HIS A 187 -26.71 -7.62 25.91
C HIS A 187 -27.85 -7.19 26.85
N GLU A 188 -28.70 -6.29 26.36
CA GLU A 188 -29.91 -5.82 27.04
C GLU A 188 -31.12 -6.02 26.13
N ASP A 189 -32.24 -6.41 26.71
CA ASP A 189 -33.46 -6.68 25.97
C ASP A 189 -33.93 -5.45 25.17
N GLY A 190 -34.25 -5.70 23.89
CA GLY A 190 -34.66 -4.66 22.95
C GLY A 190 -33.51 -3.86 22.32
N TYR A 191 -32.25 -4.13 22.66
CA TYR A 191 -31.07 -3.64 21.93
C TYR A 191 -30.57 -4.69 20.93
N PRO A 192 -29.79 -4.32 19.91
CA PRO A 192 -29.23 -5.30 19.00
C PRO A 192 -28.20 -6.18 19.72
N SER A 193 -28.29 -7.50 19.49
CA SER A 193 -27.28 -8.44 19.97
C SER A 193 -26.04 -8.42 19.07
N LEU A 194 -24.88 -8.24 19.70
CA LEU A 194 -23.57 -8.36 19.04
C LEU A 194 -23.02 -9.79 19.09
N PHE A 195 -23.68 -10.69 19.81
CA PHE A 195 -23.32 -12.11 19.80
C PHE A 195 -23.65 -12.74 18.45
N ASN A 196 -22.86 -13.72 18.07
CA ASN A 196 -23.12 -14.49 16.85
C ASN A 196 -24.31 -15.41 17.10
N SER A 197 -25.31 -15.39 16.22
CA SER A 197 -26.48 -16.27 16.34
C SER A 197 -26.18 -17.71 15.94
N ASN A 198 -25.08 -17.95 15.20
CA ASN A 198 -24.64 -19.30 14.85
C ASN A 198 -23.88 -19.94 16.03
N PRO A 199 -24.40 -21.04 16.64
CA PRO A 199 -23.75 -21.71 17.76
C PRO A 199 -22.38 -22.30 17.42
N ALA A 200 -22.12 -22.60 16.14
CA ALA A 200 -20.84 -23.13 15.67
C ALA A 200 -19.78 -22.04 15.45
N ALA A 201 -20.15 -20.76 15.55
CA ALA A 201 -19.20 -19.68 15.39
C ALA A 201 -18.17 -19.70 16.52
N LYS A 202 -16.88 -19.64 16.17
CA LYS A 202 -15.79 -19.59 17.14
C LYS A 202 -15.53 -18.18 17.67
N SER A 203 -16.17 -17.16 17.09
CA SER A 203 -16.01 -15.76 17.47
C SER A 203 -17.24 -14.88 17.23
N HIS A 204 -17.32 -13.81 18.00
CA HIS A 204 -18.30 -12.73 17.92
C HIS A 204 -17.68 -11.52 17.22
N GLU A 205 -17.64 -11.56 15.89
CA GLU A 205 -16.96 -10.54 15.07
C GLU A 205 -17.53 -9.13 15.28
N LYS A 206 -18.84 -8.99 15.57
CA LYS A 206 -19.45 -7.70 15.88
C LYS A 206 -18.91 -7.10 17.17
N ILE A 207 -18.52 -7.93 18.15
CA ILE A 207 -17.86 -7.45 19.38
C ILE A 207 -16.42 -7.03 19.07
N ALA A 208 -15.71 -7.83 18.27
CA ALA A 208 -14.33 -7.54 17.84
C ALA A 208 -14.20 -6.21 17.07
N ALA A 209 -15.26 -5.78 16.38
CA ALA A 209 -15.31 -4.51 15.65
C ALA A 209 -15.26 -3.26 16.55
N PHE A 210 -15.41 -3.43 17.86
CA PHE A 210 -15.27 -2.36 18.85
C PHE A 210 -13.98 -2.51 19.67
N SER A 211 -13.51 -1.38 20.20
CA SER A 211 -12.39 -1.30 21.14
C SER A 211 -12.87 -0.75 22.48
N GLY A 212 -12.72 -1.53 23.54
CA GLY A 212 -13.16 -1.16 24.89
C GLY A 212 -14.67 -1.29 25.07
N LYS A 213 -15.23 -0.47 25.96
CA LYS A 213 -16.62 -0.59 26.41
C LYS A 213 -17.63 -0.32 25.29
N ILE A 214 -18.62 -1.18 25.18
CA ILE A 214 -19.78 -1.04 24.31
C ILE A 214 -21.00 -0.73 25.19
N VAL A 215 -21.75 0.32 24.83
CA VAL A 215 -22.89 0.80 25.61
C VAL A 215 -24.17 0.66 24.81
N ASN A 216 -25.16 -0.01 25.39
CA ASN A 216 -26.52 0.00 24.86
C ASN A 216 -27.19 1.32 25.21
N ARG A 217 -27.58 2.11 24.21
CA ARG A 217 -28.35 3.33 24.41
C ARG A 217 -29.16 3.69 23.17
N PRO A 218 -30.31 4.36 23.31
CA PRO A 218 -30.93 4.99 22.16
C PRO A 218 -30.02 6.09 21.61
N LEU A 219 -30.09 6.32 20.31
CA LEU A 219 -29.56 7.56 19.74
C LEU A 219 -30.39 8.74 20.25
N LYS A 220 -29.72 9.84 20.58
CA LYS A 220 -30.34 11.02 21.19
C LYS A 220 -30.81 12.00 20.12
N ASP A 221 -31.77 12.84 20.47
CA ASP A 221 -32.18 13.95 19.61
C ASP A 221 -30.97 14.79 19.18
N GLY A 222 -30.91 15.12 17.89
CA GLY A 222 -29.81 15.87 17.30
C GLY A 222 -28.57 15.06 16.94
N GLU A 223 -28.41 13.82 17.42
CA GLU A 223 -27.28 12.97 17.02
C GLU A 223 -27.31 12.71 15.51
N GLN A 224 -26.13 12.80 14.90
CA GLN A 224 -25.93 12.48 13.50
C GLN A 224 -25.32 11.10 13.37
N ILE A 225 -25.74 10.39 12.34
CA ILE A 225 -25.13 9.14 11.91
C ILE A 225 -24.83 9.19 10.42
N PHE A 226 -23.86 8.40 9.99
CA PHE A 226 -23.52 8.31 8.58
C PHE A 226 -23.14 6.89 8.18
N ARG A 227 -23.32 6.58 6.90
CA ARG A 227 -22.93 5.32 6.28
C ARG A 227 -22.53 5.54 4.84
N PHE A 228 -21.38 4.98 4.46
CA PHE A 228 -20.90 4.99 3.09
C PHE A 228 -21.45 3.78 2.33
N PHE A 229 -21.72 4.00 1.05
CA PHE A 229 -22.28 3.00 0.14
C PHE A 229 -21.82 3.29 -1.30
N GLY A 230 -21.95 2.31 -2.19
CA GLY A 230 -21.45 2.47 -3.56
C GLY A 230 -21.52 1.20 -4.39
N PRO A 231 -21.36 1.34 -5.72
CA PRO A 231 -21.39 0.23 -6.67
C PRO A 231 -20.24 -0.76 -6.41
N PRO A 232 -20.33 -1.98 -6.93
CA PRO A 232 -19.21 -2.91 -6.93
C PRO A 232 -18.03 -2.32 -7.69
N ARG A 233 -16.82 -2.74 -7.32
CA ARG A 233 -15.57 -2.29 -7.95
C ARG A 233 -14.48 -3.34 -7.80
N THR A 234 -13.34 -3.11 -8.44
CA THR A 234 -12.12 -3.89 -8.21
C THR A 234 -11.10 -3.01 -7.50
N THR A 235 -10.43 -3.52 -6.46
CA THR A 235 -9.35 -2.84 -5.75
C THR A 235 -8.20 -3.81 -5.56
N HIS A 236 -7.01 -3.44 -6.06
CA HIS A 236 -5.82 -4.33 -6.07
C HIS A 236 -6.10 -5.72 -6.64
N GLY A 237 -6.89 -5.80 -7.72
CA GLY A 237 -7.25 -7.06 -8.38
C GLY A 237 -8.25 -7.95 -7.61
N VAL A 238 -8.84 -7.44 -6.52
CA VAL A 238 -9.90 -8.13 -5.77
C VAL A 238 -11.23 -7.44 -6.02
N ASP A 239 -12.23 -8.24 -6.39
CA ASP A 239 -13.60 -7.74 -6.57
C ASP A 239 -14.25 -7.47 -5.21
N VAL A 240 -14.75 -6.25 -5.07
CA VAL A 240 -15.45 -5.74 -3.89
C VAL A 240 -16.90 -5.55 -4.29
N GLY A 241 -17.78 -6.21 -3.53
CA GLY A 241 -19.23 -6.16 -3.76
C GLY A 241 -19.84 -4.78 -3.53
N GLU A 242 -21.08 -4.63 -3.98
CA GLU A 242 -21.88 -3.44 -3.73
C GLU A 242 -22.08 -3.22 -2.23
N ALA A 243 -22.00 -1.95 -1.81
CA ALA A 243 -22.35 -1.52 -0.47
C ALA A 243 -23.70 -0.80 -0.49
N PHE A 244 -24.59 -1.14 0.45
CA PHE A 244 -25.95 -0.60 0.52
C PHE A 244 -26.13 0.42 1.65
N ALA A 245 -27.00 1.41 1.41
CA ALA A 245 -27.34 2.47 2.37
C ALA A 245 -28.10 1.96 3.61
N GLY A 246 -28.78 0.81 3.55
CA GLY A 246 -29.62 0.29 4.64
C GLY A 246 -28.96 -0.70 5.61
N GLY A 247 -27.63 -0.86 5.61
CA GLY A 247 -26.96 -1.82 6.49
C GLY A 247 -26.86 -1.40 7.96
N GLY A 248 -26.39 -2.30 8.83
CA GLY A 248 -26.49 -2.13 10.29
C GLY A 248 -25.34 -1.41 11.00
N TRP A 249 -24.27 -1.05 10.28
CA TRP A 249 -23.11 -0.34 10.83
C TRP A 249 -23.16 1.13 10.45
N TRP A 250 -23.12 2.01 11.46
CA TRP A 250 -23.25 3.46 11.31
C TRP A 250 -22.12 4.16 12.05
N GLY A 251 -21.47 5.15 11.42
CA GLY A 251 -20.64 6.10 12.16
C GLY A 251 -21.52 7.08 12.93
N VAL A 252 -21.08 7.53 14.10
CA VAL A 252 -21.78 8.52 14.94
C VAL A 252 -21.00 9.83 14.93
N GLY A 253 -21.72 10.93 14.78
CA GLY A 253 -21.17 12.27 14.63
C GLY A 253 -21.18 12.76 13.18
N PRO A 254 -20.47 13.85 12.89
CA PRO A 254 -20.39 14.38 11.53
C PRO A 254 -19.72 13.39 10.58
N ALA A 255 -20.18 13.34 9.33
CA ALA A 255 -19.54 12.54 8.30
C ALA A 255 -18.09 13.00 8.06
N PRO A 256 -17.15 12.06 7.78
CA PRO A 256 -15.76 12.40 7.46
C PRO A 256 -15.66 13.35 6.26
N ARG A 257 -14.71 14.28 6.30
CA ARG A 257 -14.53 15.28 5.23
C ARG A 257 -13.63 14.77 4.12
N THR A 258 -12.78 13.79 4.43
CA THR A 258 -11.82 13.21 3.49
C THR A 258 -11.87 11.69 3.48
N ALA A 259 -11.47 11.11 2.36
CA ALA A 259 -11.27 9.68 2.20
C ALA A 259 -10.35 9.09 3.28
N LYS A 260 -9.26 9.79 3.60
CA LYS A 260 -8.31 9.38 4.63
C LYS A 260 -8.97 9.28 6.00
N GLU A 261 -9.71 10.31 6.42
CA GLU A 261 -10.42 10.30 7.71
C GLU A 261 -11.43 9.15 7.77
N TRP A 262 -12.17 8.92 6.70
CA TRP A 262 -13.10 7.81 6.63
C TRP A 262 -12.38 6.46 6.76
N ARG A 263 -11.33 6.22 5.98
CA ARG A 263 -10.59 4.96 6.00
C ARG A 263 -9.89 4.71 7.33
N GLU A 264 -9.08 5.66 7.80
CA GLU A 264 -8.25 5.44 8.98
C GLU A 264 -9.04 5.49 10.27
N TYR A 265 -9.98 6.44 10.41
CA TYR A 265 -10.68 6.69 11.67
C TYR A 265 -11.93 5.81 11.85
N ALA A 266 -12.71 5.59 10.77
CA ALA A 266 -13.84 4.66 10.79
C ALA A 266 -13.45 3.22 10.43
N ALA A 267 -12.15 2.96 10.20
CA ALA A 267 -11.56 1.65 9.93
C ALA A 267 -12.29 0.80 8.88
N VAL A 268 -12.81 1.43 7.83
CA VAL A 268 -13.52 0.70 6.77
C VAL A 268 -12.50 0.17 5.76
N LEU A 269 -12.31 -1.16 5.73
CA LEU A 269 -11.41 -1.82 4.79
C LEU A 269 -11.86 -1.65 3.33
N ASP A 270 -10.91 -1.66 2.41
CA ASP A 270 -11.20 -1.62 0.97
C ASP A 270 -12.07 -2.77 0.50
N SER A 271 -11.95 -3.91 1.19
CA SER A 271 -12.73 -5.11 0.94
C SER A 271 -14.17 -5.06 1.49
N PHE A 272 -14.53 -4.05 2.29
CA PHE A 272 -15.84 -4.01 2.95
C PHE A 272 -16.89 -3.25 2.18
N ASN A 273 -16.52 -2.10 1.61
CA ASN A 273 -17.47 -1.18 1.01
C ASN A 273 -16.93 -0.59 -0.29
N GLY A 274 -17.78 -0.60 -1.32
CA GLY A 274 -17.73 0.39 -2.39
C GLY A 274 -17.88 1.80 -1.84
N ASP A 275 -17.32 2.78 -2.55
CA ASP A 275 -17.33 4.20 -2.21
C ASP A 275 -18.08 5.01 -3.28
N GLY A 276 -17.98 6.33 -3.19
CA GLY A 276 -18.62 7.26 -4.12
C GLY A 276 -19.80 7.99 -3.49
N PHE A 277 -20.52 7.36 -2.55
CA PHE A 277 -21.71 7.93 -1.93
C PHE A 277 -21.75 7.69 -0.42
N PHE A 278 -22.50 8.54 0.27
CA PHE A 278 -22.83 8.33 1.67
C PHE A 278 -24.23 8.86 1.98
N VAL A 279 -24.83 8.26 2.99
CA VAL A 279 -26.09 8.71 3.57
C VAL A 279 -25.80 9.22 4.97
N THR A 280 -26.31 10.39 5.30
CA THR A 280 -26.34 10.90 6.67
C THR A 280 -27.76 10.82 7.19
N ALA A 281 -27.94 10.57 8.47
CA ALA A 281 -29.21 10.76 9.13
C ALA A 281 -29.06 11.59 10.40
N LYS A 282 -30.08 12.39 10.71
CA LYS A 282 -30.20 13.10 11.98
C LYS A 282 -31.39 12.52 12.75
N VAL A 283 -31.21 12.26 14.04
CA VAL A 283 -32.32 11.91 14.92
C VAL A 283 -33.12 13.17 15.23
N VAL A 284 -34.43 13.11 15.03
CA VAL A 284 -35.37 14.17 15.37
C VAL A 284 -36.37 13.67 16.43
N GLY A 285 -36.37 14.34 17.57
CA GLY A 285 -37.18 13.99 18.73
C GLY A 285 -36.61 12.81 19.53
N ASN A 286 -37.41 12.30 20.47
CA ASN A 286 -36.97 11.31 21.47
C ASN A 286 -37.22 9.85 21.04
N LYS A 287 -37.18 9.57 19.74
CA LYS A 287 -37.48 8.24 19.17
C LYS A 287 -36.29 7.53 18.53
N GLY A 288 -35.07 8.04 18.75
CA GLY A 288 -33.87 7.48 18.14
C GLY A 288 -33.72 5.97 18.38
N PRO A 289 -33.18 5.22 17.40
CA PRO A 289 -33.13 3.77 17.48
C PRO A 289 -32.25 3.31 18.64
N LYS A 290 -32.63 2.19 19.25
CA LYS A 290 -31.82 1.48 20.24
C LYS A 290 -30.59 0.89 19.55
N ALA A 291 -29.40 1.29 19.99
CA ALA A 291 -28.15 0.88 19.36
C ALA A 291 -27.11 0.42 20.38
N ALA A 292 -26.18 -0.41 19.92
CA ALA A 292 -24.93 -0.67 20.63
C ALA A 292 -23.87 0.31 20.12
N VAL A 293 -23.37 1.18 20.99
CA VAL A 293 -22.49 2.30 20.66
C VAL A 293 -21.12 2.11 21.31
N GLY A 294 -20.04 2.39 20.57
CA GLY A 294 -18.68 2.28 21.09
C GLY A 294 -17.63 2.78 20.10
N THR A 295 -16.36 2.65 20.47
CA THR A 295 -15.23 3.05 19.63
C THR A 295 -14.92 1.98 18.58
N VAL A 296 -14.69 2.40 17.34
CA VAL A 296 -14.25 1.54 16.23
C VAL A 296 -12.86 0.99 16.53
N SER A 297 -12.70 -0.33 16.43
CA SER A 297 -11.39 -0.98 16.57
C SER A 297 -10.52 -0.88 15.32
N GLU A 298 -9.24 -1.19 15.48
CA GLU A 298 -8.34 -1.44 14.38
C GLU A 298 -8.86 -2.59 13.49
N GLN A 299 -8.58 -2.48 12.19
CA GLN A 299 -8.96 -3.47 11.19
C GLN A 299 -7.75 -3.91 10.37
N PHE A 300 -7.78 -5.17 9.96
CA PHE A 300 -6.75 -5.83 9.18
C PHE A 300 -7.34 -6.40 7.91
N GLY A 301 -6.78 -6.00 6.77
CA GLY A 301 -7.11 -6.55 5.47
C GLY A 301 -6.83 -8.05 5.41
N LYS A 302 -7.91 -8.86 5.34
CA LYS A 302 -7.82 -10.31 5.13
C LYS A 302 -7.99 -10.68 3.67
N GLN A 303 -8.98 -10.07 3.00
CA GLN A 303 -9.28 -10.32 1.59
C GLN A 303 -8.31 -9.55 0.68
N ILE A 304 -8.07 -8.27 0.99
CA ILE A 304 -7.02 -7.46 0.41
C ILE A 304 -5.91 -7.34 1.46
N PRO A 305 -4.83 -8.14 1.37
CA PRO A 305 -3.79 -8.18 2.38
C PRO A 305 -2.98 -6.88 2.41
N GLY A 306 -2.38 -6.57 3.57
CA GLY A 306 -1.48 -5.43 3.72
C GLY A 306 -2.15 -4.11 4.14
N GLN A 307 -3.48 -4.06 4.22
CA GLN A 307 -4.21 -2.92 4.78
C GLN A 307 -4.29 -3.00 6.30
N TYR A 308 -3.92 -1.90 6.96
CA TYR A 308 -4.09 -1.67 8.39
C TYR A 308 -4.75 -0.32 8.62
N LEU A 309 -5.85 -0.32 9.36
CA LEU A 309 -6.58 0.89 9.72
C LEU A 309 -6.66 0.97 11.24
N PRO A 310 -6.22 2.08 11.87
CA PRO A 310 -6.07 2.16 13.33
C PRO A 310 -7.39 2.28 14.10
N GLY A 311 -8.48 2.73 13.45
CA GLY A 311 -9.75 3.00 14.11
C GLY A 311 -9.71 4.23 15.01
N GLY A 312 -10.73 4.37 15.85
CA GLY A 312 -10.86 5.47 16.82
C GLY A 312 -12.08 6.36 16.67
N ALA A 313 -12.83 6.26 15.58
CA ALA A 313 -14.14 6.90 15.48
C ALA A 313 -15.17 6.26 16.42
N THR A 314 -16.31 6.91 16.59
CA THR A 314 -17.47 6.33 17.30
C THR A 314 -18.42 5.71 16.27
N GLN A 315 -18.88 4.50 16.55
CA GLN A 315 -19.87 3.81 15.73
C GLN A 315 -21.06 3.33 16.57
N ALA A 316 -22.18 3.17 15.89
CA ALA A 316 -23.40 2.56 16.39
C ALA A 316 -23.76 1.36 15.51
N PHE A 317 -24.14 0.27 16.16
CA PHE A 317 -24.73 -0.89 15.50
C PHE A 317 -26.20 -0.97 15.84
N PHE A 318 -27.06 -0.97 14.82
CA PHE A 318 -28.50 -1.25 14.91
C PHE A 318 -29.06 -1.56 13.53
N TYR A 319 -30.16 -2.30 13.47
CA TYR A 319 -30.88 -2.55 12.22
C TYR A 319 -32.07 -1.61 12.12
N LEU A 320 -32.28 -1.07 10.92
CA LEU A 320 -33.57 -0.49 10.54
C LEU A 320 -34.60 -1.61 10.36
N ASP A 321 -35.89 -1.25 10.37
CA ASP A 321 -36.94 -2.18 9.93
C ASP A 321 -36.58 -2.76 8.55
N LYS A 322 -36.90 -4.03 8.32
CA LYS A 322 -36.49 -4.75 7.11
C LYS A 322 -37.03 -4.10 5.83
N ALA A 323 -38.29 -3.66 5.84
CA ALA A 323 -38.90 -3.01 4.68
C ALA A 323 -38.29 -1.62 4.48
N PHE A 324 -38.07 -0.87 5.56
CA PHE A 324 -37.43 0.44 5.49
C PHE A 324 -35.97 0.36 5.04
N SER A 325 -35.19 -0.60 5.54
CA SER A 325 -33.80 -0.88 5.13
C SER A 325 -33.70 -1.17 3.63
N ALA A 326 -34.63 -1.98 3.10
CA ALA A 326 -34.71 -2.27 1.67
C ALA A 326 -35.07 -1.02 0.86
N ALA A 327 -36.05 -0.23 1.32
CA ALA A 327 -36.46 1.02 0.67
C ALA A 327 -35.32 2.06 0.67
N LEU A 328 -34.60 2.22 1.78
CA LEU A 328 -33.46 3.12 1.90
C LEU A 328 -32.29 2.66 1.00
N SER A 329 -32.06 1.35 0.91
CA SER A 329 -31.04 0.80 0.01
C SER A 329 -31.38 1.06 -1.45
N LYS A 330 -32.64 0.87 -1.85
CA LYS A 330 -33.12 1.20 -3.19
C LYS A 330 -32.98 2.71 -3.48
N ALA A 331 -33.40 3.57 -2.56
CA ALA A 331 -33.22 5.02 -2.69
C ALA A 331 -31.73 5.40 -2.85
N GLY A 332 -30.82 4.74 -2.14
CA GLY A 332 -29.38 4.91 -2.33
C GLY A 332 -28.92 4.52 -3.74
N GLN A 333 -29.40 3.40 -4.29
CA GLN A 333 -29.08 2.97 -5.65
C GLN A 333 -29.61 3.95 -6.70
N ASP A 334 -30.84 4.42 -6.54
CA ASP A 334 -31.46 5.40 -7.45
C ASP A 334 -30.67 6.71 -7.42
N PHE A 335 -30.26 7.18 -6.23
CA PHE A 335 -29.36 8.33 -6.09
C PHE A 335 -28.00 8.13 -6.76
N ALA A 336 -27.42 6.93 -6.65
CA ALA A 336 -26.14 6.60 -7.28
C ALA A 336 -26.21 6.62 -8.81
N LYS A 337 -27.38 6.29 -9.39
CA LYS A 337 -27.68 6.40 -10.83
C LYS A 337 -27.96 7.84 -11.30
N GLY A 338 -27.99 8.80 -10.38
CA GLY A 338 -28.23 10.21 -10.66
C GLY A 338 -29.70 10.62 -10.59
N GLU A 339 -30.58 9.77 -10.06
CA GLU A 339 -31.98 10.11 -9.84
C GLU A 339 -32.12 11.11 -8.69
N LYS A 340 -33.16 11.95 -8.76
CA LYS A 340 -33.45 12.92 -7.70
C LYS A 340 -34.15 12.21 -6.55
N VAL A 341 -33.41 11.99 -5.48
CA VAL A 341 -33.92 11.39 -4.24
C VAL A 341 -34.15 12.49 -3.21
N SER A 342 -35.41 12.64 -2.80
CA SER A 342 -35.80 13.55 -1.72
C SER A 342 -35.35 13.01 -0.37
N LYS A 343 -35.38 13.88 0.65
CA LYS A 343 -35.19 13.50 2.05
C LYS A 343 -36.10 12.31 2.42
N VAL A 344 -35.53 11.26 2.99
CA VAL A 344 -36.28 10.06 3.43
C VAL A 344 -36.41 10.12 4.94
N VAL A 345 -37.61 9.85 5.47
CA VAL A 345 -37.87 9.92 6.91
C VAL A 345 -38.37 8.56 7.41
N ASP A 346 -37.70 8.03 8.42
CA ASP A 346 -38.21 6.91 9.20
C ASP A 346 -39.06 7.45 10.35
N THR A 347 -40.38 7.39 10.21
CA THR A 347 -41.31 7.89 11.22
C THR A 347 -41.32 7.06 12.50
N ALA A 348 -40.83 5.81 12.45
CA ALA A 348 -40.73 4.94 13.63
C ALA A 348 -39.55 5.34 14.52
N THR A 349 -38.42 5.69 13.92
CA THR A 349 -37.17 6.01 14.65
C THR A 349 -36.83 7.51 14.69
N GLY A 350 -37.60 8.35 13.99
CA GLY A 350 -37.34 9.79 13.89
C GLY A 350 -36.07 10.12 13.10
N LEU A 351 -35.54 9.17 12.32
CA LEU A 351 -34.34 9.39 11.51
C LEU A 351 -34.69 10.08 10.20
N GLU A 352 -33.98 11.18 9.94
CA GLU A 352 -34.10 11.96 8.72
C GLU A 352 -32.87 11.80 7.84
N PHE A 353 -33.00 11.08 6.73
CA PHE A 353 -31.91 10.70 5.84
C PHE A 353 -31.72 11.67 4.68
N THR A 354 -30.46 11.97 4.39
CA THR A 354 -30.00 12.78 3.25
C THR A 354 -28.85 12.06 2.55
N PHE A 355 -28.92 11.99 1.23
CA PHE A 355 -27.92 11.34 0.38
C PHE A 355 -26.93 12.35 -0.20
N HIS A 356 -25.67 11.93 -0.29
CA HIS A 356 -24.57 12.79 -0.70
C HIS A 356 -23.60 12.03 -1.60
N LYS A 357 -22.95 12.76 -2.51
CA LYS A 357 -21.79 12.27 -3.26
C LYS A 357 -20.53 12.65 -2.50
N THR A 358 -19.56 11.73 -2.44
CA THR A 358 -18.27 12.01 -1.80
C THR A 358 -17.39 12.93 -2.66
N GLY A 359 -17.33 12.67 -3.97
CA GLY A 359 -16.41 13.34 -4.89
C GLY A 359 -14.95 12.93 -4.71
N TRP A 360 -14.66 11.88 -3.93
CA TRP A 360 -13.30 11.43 -3.65
C TRP A 360 -12.78 10.55 -4.78
N THR A 361 -11.52 10.78 -5.19
CA THR A 361 -10.82 9.97 -6.20
C THR A 361 -9.74 9.08 -5.57
N ASP A 362 -9.48 9.26 -4.28
CA ASP A 362 -8.38 8.66 -3.53
C ASP A 362 -8.85 7.72 -2.42
N ALA A 363 -10.13 7.32 -2.41
CA ALA A 363 -10.70 6.55 -1.32
C ALA A 363 -10.26 5.07 -1.29
N ASN A 364 -9.75 4.52 -2.39
CA ASN A 364 -9.55 3.07 -2.52
C ASN A 364 -8.12 2.72 -2.88
N GLY A 365 -7.57 1.69 -2.24
CA GLY A 365 -6.24 1.17 -2.54
C GLY A 365 -5.09 2.11 -2.18
N ILE A 366 -5.35 3.14 -1.38
CA ILE A 366 -4.36 4.16 -0.99
C ILE A 366 -4.14 4.14 0.53
N TRP A 367 -5.21 4.20 1.31
CA TRP A 367 -5.11 4.40 2.76
C TRP A 367 -4.93 3.09 3.52
N GLY A 368 -4.01 3.10 4.49
CA GLY A 368 -3.73 1.97 5.36
C GLY A 368 -2.73 0.95 4.81
N TYR A 369 -2.10 1.20 3.65
CA TYR A 369 -1.08 0.32 3.08
C TYR A 369 0.33 0.85 3.35
N ILE A 370 1.23 -0.01 3.82
CA ILE A 370 2.66 0.32 3.98
C ILE A 370 3.41 0.14 2.63
N ARG A 371 2.94 -0.80 1.80
CA ARG A 371 3.39 -1.12 0.44
C ARG A 371 2.17 -1.56 -0.37
N ALA A 372 2.22 -1.45 -1.70
CA ALA A 372 1.24 -2.07 -2.59
C ALA A 372 1.02 -3.55 -2.19
N PRO A 373 -0.21 -4.06 -2.08
CA PRO A 373 -0.44 -5.46 -1.77
C PRO A 373 0.28 -6.36 -2.78
N GLY A 374 1.19 -7.19 -2.29
CA GLY A 374 1.77 -8.32 -3.02
C GLY A 374 1.30 -9.62 -2.39
N THR A 375 1.38 -10.72 -3.12
CA THR A 375 0.90 -12.05 -2.69
C THR A 375 1.58 -12.64 -1.44
N ALA A 376 2.59 -11.96 -0.87
CA ALA A 376 3.33 -12.35 0.33
C ALA A 376 3.14 -11.41 1.55
N THR A 377 2.19 -10.47 1.53
CA THR A 377 2.00 -9.55 2.67
C THR A 377 1.14 -10.16 3.79
N THR A 378 1.77 -10.76 4.80
CA THR A 378 1.13 -11.06 6.09
C THR A 378 1.62 -10.10 7.17
N GLN A 379 0.71 -9.53 7.95
CA GLN A 379 1.05 -8.64 9.07
C GLN A 379 0.74 -9.30 10.40
N THR A 380 1.74 -9.43 11.27
CA THR A 380 1.59 -9.85 12.67
C THR A 380 1.61 -8.64 13.59
N ALA A 381 0.68 -8.55 14.54
CA ALA A 381 0.66 -7.48 15.52
C ALA A 381 1.87 -7.57 16.48
N ARG A 382 2.71 -6.54 16.57
CA ARG A 382 3.80 -6.47 17.58
C ARG A 382 3.22 -6.23 18.99
N VAL A 383 3.78 -6.87 20.01
CA VAL A 383 3.29 -6.84 21.41
C VAL A 383 3.66 -5.56 22.15
N GLY A 384 4.85 -4.98 21.90
CA GLY A 384 5.38 -3.85 22.69
C GLY A 384 4.74 -2.47 22.44
N SER A 385 4.10 -2.25 21.28
CA SER A 385 3.40 -0.98 20.98
C SER A 385 1.96 -0.94 21.53
N ARG A 386 1.49 -2.06 22.09
CA ARG A 386 0.09 -2.27 22.52
C ARG A 386 -0.22 -1.63 23.88
N GLU A 387 0.80 -1.42 24.73
CA GLU A 387 0.61 -1.00 26.13
C GLU A 387 0.17 0.45 26.33
N ARG A 388 0.31 1.35 25.34
CA ARG A 388 -0.02 2.78 25.53
C ARG A 388 -1.46 3.15 25.13
N ALA A 389 -2.09 2.45 24.17
CA ALA A 389 -3.47 2.73 23.77
C ALA A 389 -4.50 2.00 24.63
N THR A 390 -4.11 0.90 25.28
CA THR A 390 -4.96 0.10 26.16
C THR A 390 -5.25 0.73 27.52
N LYS A 391 -4.49 1.74 27.95
CA LYS A 391 -4.49 2.11 29.37
C LYS A 391 -5.79 2.78 29.85
N GLU A 392 -6.61 3.42 29.01
CA GLU A 392 -7.79 4.16 29.52
C GLU A 392 -9.02 4.28 28.56
N ASN A 393 -9.32 3.33 27.66
CA ASN A 393 -10.57 3.43 26.86
C ASN A 393 -11.84 2.96 27.61
N ASN A 394 -12.06 3.54 28.80
CA ASN A 394 -13.24 3.29 29.64
C ASN A 394 -14.43 4.20 29.31
N GLN A 395 -14.25 5.16 28.38
CA GLN A 395 -15.25 6.15 28.00
C GLN A 395 -15.46 6.15 26.48
N VAL A 396 -16.71 6.07 26.05
CA VAL A 396 -17.08 6.29 24.64
C VAL A 396 -17.06 7.80 24.40
N LEU A 397 -16.02 8.30 23.74
CA LEU A 397 -15.92 9.71 23.37
C LEU A 397 -16.87 10.01 22.20
N VAL A 398 -18.05 10.55 22.50
CA VAL A 398 -18.91 11.17 21.50
C VAL A 398 -18.45 12.63 21.39
N HIS A 399 -17.64 12.94 20.38
CA HIS A 399 -17.37 14.33 20.05
C HIS A 399 -18.64 14.92 19.42
N PRO A 400 -19.20 16.02 19.97
CA PRO A 400 -20.40 16.65 19.45
C PRO A 400 -20.24 17.18 18.02
#